data_AF-L0E6R1-F1
#
_entry.id   AF-L0E6R1-F1
#
_cell.length_a   1.000
_cell.length_b   1.000
_cell.length_c   1.000
_cell.angle_alpha   90.00
_cell.angle_beta   90.00
_cell.angle_gamma   90.00
#
_symmetry.space_group_name_H-M   'P 1'
#
loop_
_entity.id
_entity.type
_entity.pdbx_description
1 polymer ?
#
loop_
_entity_poly.entity_id
_entity_poly.type
_entity_poly.pdbx_seq_one_letter_code
_entity_poly.pdbx_strand_id
1 'polypeptide(L)'
;LTMFKAGLGANFEFDLKKIIALSTLSQLGLMMSILSMGNYKLAFFHLLTHALFKALLFMCAGAIIHNLKDTQDIRFMGNLMVHMPLTCVCLNISNLALCGMPFLAGFYSKDLILEVVSMDFINIIIFLLFFVSTGLTVCYSFRLCYYSITGDFNFYSLHSLNDEGWIMLKSMLAMLMFVIFSGSMLMWLIFPTPIMICLPMELKMLALFVSVIGAWVGYELAKFSVSWVSSSLKFYSYSYFFGFMWFMPNISTFSMNYIPLMLSYNLFKNFDQGWNEYFGGQGMYMNLKKNSMFLQFL
;
A
#
# COMPACT_ATOMS: atom_id res chain seq x y z
N LEU A 1 -0.85 -11.82 6.94
CA LEU A 1 -0.05 -10.83 7.70
C LEU A 1 0.18 -9.53 6.93
N THR A 2 0.69 -9.59 5.68
CA THR A 2 0.93 -8.42 4.81
C THR A 2 -0.31 -7.54 4.66
N MET A 3 -1.46 -8.15 4.38
CA MET A 3 -2.76 -7.47 4.26
C MET A 3 -3.09 -6.62 5.50
N PHE A 4 -2.96 -7.21 6.69
CA PHE A 4 -3.21 -6.54 7.96
C PHE A 4 -2.22 -5.41 8.25
N LYS A 5 -0.92 -5.69 8.12
CA LYS A 5 0.14 -4.72 8.40
C LYS A 5 0.07 -3.49 7.48
N ALA A 6 -0.18 -3.73 6.19
CA ALA A 6 -0.34 -2.66 5.21
C ALA A 6 -1.63 -1.85 5.46
N GLY A 7 -2.73 -2.53 5.82
CA GLY A 7 -3.99 -1.87 6.19
C GLY A 7 -3.88 -0.99 7.44
N LEU A 8 -3.15 -1.44 8.47
CA LEU A 8 -2.86 -0.62 9.64
C LEU A 8 -2.00 0.60 9.29
N GLY A 9 -0.88 0.41 8.58
CA GLY A 9 0.00 1.50 8.19
C GLY A 9 -0.72 2.57 7.35
N ALA A 10 -1.61 2.14 6.45
CA ALA A 10 -2.38 3.04 5.60
C ALA A 10 -3.30 4.00 6.38
N ASN A 11 -3.79 3.60 7.56
CA ASN A 11 -4.62 4.44 8.42
C ASN A 11 -3.84 5.53 9.16
N PHE A 12 -2.51 5.41 9.27
CA PHE A 12 -1.66 6.37 9.96
C PHE A 12 -0.83 7.25 9.00
N GLU A 13 -0.67 6.82 7.75
CA GLU A 13 0.00 7.62 6.72
C GLU A 13 -0.88 8.78 6.22
N PHE A 14 -0.24 9.90 5.89
CA PHE A 14 -0.91 11.10 5.34
C PHE A 14 -0.52 11.41 3.89
N ASP A 15 0.57 10.84 3.37
CA ASP A 15 0.93 11.02 1.96
C ASP A 15 -0.02 10.24 1.05
N LEU A 16 -0.70 10.91 0.12
CA LEU A 16 -1.68 10.32 -0.79
C LEU A 16 -1.11 9.12 -1.55
N LYS A 17 0.09 9.27 -2.16
CA LYS A 17 0.75 8.19 -2.90
C LYS A 17 1.08 6.99 -2.00
N LYS A 18 1.53 7.22 -0.76
CA LYS A 18 1.82 6.13 0.18
C LYS A 18 0.56 5.38 0.58
N ILE A 19 -0.55 6.07 0.83
CA ILE A 19 -1.84 5.42 1.14
C ILE A 19 -2.27 4.51 -0.02
N ILE A 20 -2.14 4.98 -1.27
CA ILE A 20 -2.50 4.19 -2.45
C ILE A 20 -1.54 2.99 -2.63
N ALA A 21 -0.24 3.16 -2.35
CA ALA A 21 0.75 2.08 -2.40
C ALA A 21 0.55 1.04 -1.26
N LEU A 22 0.19 1.47 -0.06
CA LEU A 22 -0.11 0.56 1.05
C LEU A 22 -1.37 -0.25 0.77
N SER A 23 -2.34 0.37 0.12
CA SER A 23 -3.53 -0.34 -0.29
C SER A 23 -3.27 -1.33 -1.42
N THR A 24 -2.32 -1.10 -2.35
CA THR A 24 -1.89 -2.17 -3.29
C THR A 24 -1.18 -3.31 -2.57
N LEU A 25 -0.30 -3.02 -1.61
CA LEU A 25 0.36 -4.04 -0.78
C LEU A 25 -0.67 -4.90 -0.02
N SER A 26 -1.77 -4.28 0.46
CA SER A 26 -2.83 -5.01 1.13
C SER A 26 -3.58 -5.97 0.19
N GLN A 27 -3.91 -5.52 -1.03
CA GLN A 27 -4.61 -6.34 -2.03
C GLN A 27 -3.71 -7.44 -2.60
N LEU A 28 -2.41 -7.18 -2.79
CA LEU A 28 -1.43 -8.22 -3.11
C LEU A 28 -1.34 -9.28 -2.01
N GLY A 29 -1.43 -8.88 -0.74
CA GLY A 29 -1.54 -9.82 0.37
C GLY A 29 -2.75 -10.75 0.26
N LEU A 30 -3.90 -10.19 -0.14
CA LEU A 30 -5.11 -10.95 -0.43
C LEU A 30 -4.91 -11.88 -1.64
N MET A 31 -4.35 -11.40 -2.76
CA MET A 31 -4.05 -12.22 -3.95
C MET A 31 -3.15 -13.41 -3.64
N MET A 32 -2.06 -13.18 -2.90
CA MET A 32 -1.13 -14.24 -2.51
C MET A 32 -1.76 -15.28 -1.60
N SER A 33 -2.66 -14.85 -0.72
CA SER A 33 -3.35 -15.78 0.17
C SER A 33 -4.31 -16.72 -0.57
N ILE A 34 -5.04 -16.23 -1.57
CA ILE A 34 -5.91 -17.08 -2.42
C ILE A 34 -5.08 -18.02 -3.29
N LEU A 35 -3.95 -17.53 -3.82
CA LEU A 35 -3.01 -18.37 -4.56
C LEU A 35 -2.54 -19.53 -3.68
N SER A 36 -2.24 -19.26 -2.40
CA SER A 36 -1.83 -20.31 -1.46
C SER A 36 -2.93 -21.33 -1.14
N MET A 37 -4.21 -20.95 -1.29
CA MET A 37 -5.37 -21.85 -1.16
C MET A 37 -5.66 -22.66 -2.43
N GLY A 38 -4.88 -22.45 -3.51
CA GLY A 38 -5.01 -23.19 -4.77
C GLY A 38 -5.94 -22.54 -5.81
N ASN A 39 -6.59 -21.41 -5.48
CA ASN A 39 -7.60 -20.77 -6.32
C ASN A 39 -6.99 -19.72 -7.29
N TYR A 40 -6.13 -20.16 -8.21
CA TYR A 40 -5.40 -19.27 -9.12
C TYR A 40 -6.31 -18.44 -10.04
N LYS A 41 -7.47 -18.97 -10.48
CA LYS A 41 -8.43 -18.24 -11.33
C LYS A 41 -8.99 -17.01 -10.64
N LEU A 42 -9.32 -17.12 -9.34
CA LEU A 42 -9.83 -16.02 -8.53
C LEU A 42 -8.74 -14.97 -8.29
N ALA A 43 -7.51 -15.40 -8.01
CA ALA A 43 -6.39 -14.48 -7.86
C ALA A 43 -6.10 -13.71 -9.15
N PHE A 44 -6.13 -14.37 -10.31
CA PHE A 44 -5.96 -13.72 -11.61
C PHE A 44 -7.09 -12.74 -11.93
N PHE A 45 -8.33 -13.14 -11.67
CA PHE A 45 -9.49 -12.26 -11.84
C PHE A 45 -9.39 -11.00 -10.95
N HIS A 46 -8.97 -11.16 -9.68
CA HIS A 46 -8.75 -10.03 -8.81
C HIS A 46 -7.58 -9.16 -9.27
N LEU A 47 -6.49 -9.74 -9.76
CA LEU A 47 -5.36 -8.99 -10.31
C LEU A 47 -5.78 -8.07 -11.46
N LEU A 48 -6.59 -8.56 -12.40
CA LEU A 48 -7.10 -7.78 -13.53
C LEU A 48 -7.99 -6.62 -13.07
N THR A 49 -9.00 -6.92 -12.24
CA THR A 49 -9.91 -5.89 -11.72
C THR A 49 -9.16 -4.86 -10.87
N HIS A 50 -8.20 -5.31 -10.07
CA HIS A 50 -7.31 -4.45 -9.27
C HIS A 50 -6.45 -3.51 -10.11
N ALA A 51 -5.86 -4.00 -11.20
CA ALA A 51 -5.07 -3.16 -12.09
C ALA A 51 -5.89 -1.97 -12.62
N LEU A 52 -7.15 -2.19 -12.98
CA LEU A 52 -8.04 -1.15 -13.53
C LEU A 52 -8.35 -0.05 -12.51
N PHE A 53 -8.87 -0.39 -11.33
CA PHE A 53 -9.23 0.64 -10.34
C PHE A 53 -8.01 1.28 -9.69
N LYS A 54 -6.88 0.57 -9.56
CA LYS A 54 -5.64 1.18 -9.07
C LYS A 54 -5.01 2.15 -10.05
N ALA A 55 -5.03 1.84 -11.34
CA ALA A 55 -4.59 2.78 -12.36
C ALA A 55 -5.41 4.07 -12.32
N LEU A 56 -6.74 3.96 -12.16
CA LEU A 56 -7.62 5.12 -11.98
C LEU A 56 -7.25 5.92 -10.72
N LEU A 57 -7.05 5.26 -9.57
CA LEU A 57 -6.65 5.94 -8.32
C LEU A 57 -5.33 6.71 -8.46
N PHE A 58 -4.30 6.11 -9.06
CA PHE A 58 -3.02 6.79 -9.26
C PHE A 58 -3.11 7.94 -10.27
N MET A 59 -3.94 7.80 -11.31
CA MET A 59 -4.17 8.88 -12.27
C MET A 59 -4.89 10.07 -11.64
N CYS A 60 -5.96 9.83 -10.87
CA CYS A 60 -6.65 10.87 -10.11
C CYS A 60 -5.73 11.51 -9.06
N ALA A 61 -4.92 10.72 -8.35
CA ALA A 61 -3.95 11.25 -7.40
C ALA A 61 -2.89 12.12 -8.08
N GLY A 62 -2.41 11.73 -9.27
CA GLY A 62 -1.50 12.54 -10.08
C GLY A 62 -2.10 13.89 -10.46
N ALA A 63 -3.35 13.90 -10.91
CA ALA A 63 -4.12 15.11 -11.22
C ALA A 63 -4.20 16.07 -10.03
N ILE A 64 -4.58 15.53 -8.86
CA ILE A 64 -4.74 16.28 -7.61
C ILE A 64 -3.39 16.86 -7.16
N ILE A 65 -2.33 16.06 -7.15
CA ILE A 65 -0.99 16.49 -6.73
C ILE A 65 -0.44 17.59 -7.64
N HIS A 66 -0.60 17.44 -8.96
CA HIS A 66 -0.17 18.47 -9.91
C HIS A 66 -0.88 19.80 -9.67
N ASN A 67 -2.21 19.77 -9.46
CA ASN A 67 -2.99 20.98 -9.24
C ASN A 67 -2.74 21.61 -7.86
N LEU A 68 -2.33 20.83 -6.87
CA LEU A 68 -1.91 21.30 -5.56
C LEU A 68 -0.40 21.62 -5.47
N LYS A 69 0.26 21.94 -6.59
CA LYS A 69 1.68 22.32 -6.65
C LYS A 69 2.60 21.31 -5.95
N ASP A 70 2.45 20.03 -6.29
CA ASP A 70 3.21 18.90 -5.76
C ASP A 70 3.03 18.60 -4.27
N THR A 71 2.05 19.22 -3.60
CA THR A 71 1.70 18.82 -2.23
C THR A 71 0.93 17.50 -2.24
N GLN A 72 1.45 16.51 -1.49
CA GLN A 72 0.93 15.14 -1.47
C GLN A 72 0.17 14.78 -0.20
N ASP A 73 0.30 15.60 0.83
CA ASP A 73 -0.27 15.36 2.15
C ASP A 73 -1.79 15.67 2.13
N ILE A 74 -2.60 14.67 2.46
CA ILE A 74 -4.06 14.76 2.44
C ILE A 74 -4.62 15.80 3.42
N ARG A 75 -3.83 16.26 4.40
CA ARG A 75 -4.27 17.28 5.38
C ARG A 75 -4.40 18.66 4.78
N PHE A 76 -3.62 18.95 3.73
CA PHE A 76 -3.73 20.19 2.95
C PHE A 76 -4.78 20.10 1.84
N MET A 77 -5.41 18.93 1.67
CA MET A 77 -6.56 18.75 0.80
C MET A 77 -7.84 19.11 1.57
N GLY A 78 -8.92 19.27 0.83
CA GLY A 78 -10.24 19.56 1.38
C GLY A 78 -11.14 20.15 0.32
N ASN A 79 -12.44 19.89 0.40
CA ASN A 79 -13.49 20.38 -0.47
C ASN A 79 -13.12 20.45 -1.97
N LEU A 80 -12.39 19.44 -2.48
CA LEU A 80 -11.90 19.44 -3.87
C LEU A 80 -13.06 19.28 -4.87
N MET A 81 -14.22 18.80 -4.43
CA MET A 81 -15.41 18.64 -5.27
C MET A 81 -15.79 19.96 -5.96
N VAL A 82 -15.70 21.09 -5.26
CA VAL A 82 -16.07 22.40 -5.80
C VAL A 82 -15.13 22.84 -6.93
N HIS A 83 -13.85 22.50 -6.82
CA HIS A 83 -12.81 22.98 -7.75
C HIS A 83 -12.50 21.99 -8.88
N MET A 84 -12.55 20.68 -8.61
CA MET A 84 -12.20 19.61 -9.54
C MET A 84 -13.23 18.45 -9.45
N PRO A 85 -14.48 18.68 -9.87
CA PRO A 85 -15.58 17.74 -9.64
C PRO A 85 -15.38 16.40 -10.36
N LEU A 86 -14.84 16.39 -11.59
CA LEU A 86 -14.71 15.17 -12.39
C LEU A 86 -13.64 14.25 -11.81
N THR A 87 -12.47 14.79 -11.47
CA THR A 87 -11.40 14.02 -10.81
C THR A 87 -11.85 13.49 -9.45
N CYS A 88 -12.55 14.29 -8.64
CA CYS A 88 -13.10 13.85 -7.37
C CYS A 88 -14.09 12.71 -7.52
N VAL A 89 -15.02 12.77 -8.48
CA VAL A 89 -15.96 11.67 -8.73
C VAL A 89 -15.21 10.40 -9.14
N CYS A 90 -14.22 10.50 -10.03
CA CYS A 90 -13.41 9.36 -10.45
C CYS A 90 -12.60 8.74 -9.29
N LEU A 91 -12.01 9.57 -8.43
CA LEU A 91 -11.29 9.13 -7.23
C LEU A 91 -12.22 8.37 -6.27
N ASN A 92 -13.43 8.87 -6.05
CA ASN A 92 -14.35 8.26 -5.10
C ASN A 92 -14.99 6.97 -5.63
N ILE A 93 -15.33 6.91 -6.92
CA ILE A 93 -15.82 5.65 -7.52
C ILE A 93 -14.74 4.57 -7.46
N SER A 94 -13.47 4.93 -7.71
CA SER A 94 -12.37 3.97 -7.59
C SER A 94 -12.06 3.58 -6.13
N ASN A 95 -12.22 4.48 -5.16
CA ASN A 95 -12.17 4.14 -3.72
C ASN A 95 -13.30 3.18 -3.32
N LEU A 96 -14.51 3.40 -3.80
CA LEU A 96 -15.65 2.50 -3.55
C LEU A 96 -15.45 1.13 -4.20
N ALA A 97 -14.87 1.08 -5.40
CA ALA A 97 -14.47 -0.17 -6.03
C ALA A 97 -13.45 -0.93 -5.18
N LEU A 98 -12.47 -0.23 -4.58
CA LEU A 98 -11.50 -0.84 -3.66
C LEU A 98 -12.13 -1.38 -2.36
N CYS A 99 -13.17 -0.70 -1.86
CA CYS A 99 -13.93 -1.17 -0.70
C CYS A 99 -14.66 -2.48 -0.99
N GLY A 100 -15.10 -2.68 -2.24
CA GLY A 100 -15.97 -3.78 -2.64
C GLY A 100 -17.45 -3.40 -2.59
N MET A 101 -17.79 -2.12 -2.85
CA MET A 101 -19.19 -1.66 -2.95
C MET A 101 -19.94 -2.49 -4.00
N PRO A 102 -21.19 -2.91 -3.74
CA PRO A 102 -21.94 -3.77 -4.65
C PRO A 102 -22.01 -3.18 -6.07
N PHE A 103 -21.96 -4.08 -7.06
CA PHE A 103 -21.98 -3.80 -8.51
C PHE A 103 -20.73 -3.15 -9.13
N LEU A 104 -19.73 -2.71 -8.34
CA LEU A 104 -18.44 -2.26 -8.89
C LEU A 104 -17.48 -3.44 -9.10
N ALA A 105 -16.44 -3.24 -9.92
CA ALA A 105 -15.52 -4.33 -10.27
C ALA A 105 -14.87 -5.04 -9.08
N GLY A 106 -14.62 -4.34 -7.97
CA GLY A 106 -14.04 -4.94 -6.78
C GLY A 106 -14.99 -5.85 -6.00
N PHE A 107 -16.32 -5.66 -6.10
CA PHE A 107 -17.29 -6.56 -5.45
C PHE A 107 -17.22 -7.95 -6.05
N TYR A 108 -17.27 -8.05 -7.39
CA TYR A 108 -17.25 -9.33 -8.09
C TYR A 108 -16.04 -10.20 -7.76
N SER A 109 -14.87 -9.60 -7.54
CA SER A 109 -13.65 -10.35 -7.21
C SER A 109 -13.42 -10.47 -5.71
N LYS A 110 -13.39 -9.36 -4.97
CA LYS A 110 -13.00 -9.33 -3.54
C LYS A 110 -14.03 -10.01 -2.64
N ASP A 111 -15.32 -9.82 -2.88
CA ASP A 111 -16.37 -10.44 -2.06
C ASP A 111 -16.39 -11.96 -2.28
N LEU A 112 -16.35 -12.37 -3.55
CA LEU A 112 -16.23 -13.78 -3.95
C LEU A 112 -15.02 -14.48 -3.31
N ILE A 113 -13.89 -13.78 -3.22
CA ILE A 113 -12.69 -14.27 -2.52
C ILE A 113 -12.96 -14.51 -1.04
N LEU A 114 -13.57 -13.54 -0.34
CA LEU A 114 -13.82 -13.64 1.10
C LEU A 114 -14.81 -14.76 1.41
N GLU A 115 -15.77 -15.00 0.52
CA GLU A 115 -16.70 -16.11 0.62
C GLU A 115 -16.01 -17.46 0.46
N VAL A 116 -15.14 -17.61 -0.53
CA VAL A 116 -14.37 -18.85 -0.73
C VAL A 116 -13.44 -19.11 0.47
N VAL A 117 -12.79 -18.05 0.98
CA VAL A 117 -11.99 -18.12 2.22
C VAL A 117 -12.85 -18.59 3.40
N SER A 118 -14.11 -18.14 3.50
CA SER A 118 -15.00 -18.57 4.60
C SER A 118 -15.52 -20.02 4.46
N MET A 119 -15.45 -20.62 3.28
CA MET A 119 -15.75 -22.04 3.07
C MET A 119 -14.61 -22.95 3.47
N ASP A 120 -13.40 -22.51 3.17
CA ASP A 120 -12.22 -23.33 3.33
C ASP A 120 -11.87 -23.52 4.82
N PHE A 121 -11.16 -24.60 5.12
CA PHE A 121 -10.73 -24.92 6.48
C PHE A 121 -9.54 -24.04 6.88
N ILE A 122 -9.85 -22.84 7.38
CA ILE A 122 -8.86 -21.84 7.79
C ILE A 122 -8.82 -21.72 9.31
N ASN A 123 -7.62 -21.51 9.86
CA ASN A 123 -7.44 -21.20 11.28
C ASN A 123 -8.17 -19.90 11.66
N ILE A 124 -8.83 -19.88 12.81
CA ILE A 124 -9.57 -18.74 13.38
C ILE A 124 -8.74 -17.45 13.36
N ILE A 125 -7.43 -17.52 13.66
CA ILE A 125 -6.55 -16.34 13.63
C ILE A 125 -6.44 -15.75 12.22
N ILE A 126 -6.28 -16.61 11.21
CA ILE A 126 -6.17 -16.17 9.81
C ILE A 126 -7.51 -15.59 9.35
N PHE A 127 -8.62 -16.25 9.69
CA PHE A 127 -9.98 -15.76 9.42
C PHE A 127 -10.18 -14.35 9.98
N LEU A 128 -9.87 -14.13 11.27
CA LEU A 128 -9.96 -12.81 11.90
C LEU A 128 -9.08 -11.77 11.20
N LEU A 129 -7.83 -12.13 10.85
CA LEU A 129 -6.93 -11.22 10.15
C LEU A 129 -7.47 -10.79 8.78
N PHE A 130 -8.14 -11.68 8.03
CA PHE A 130 -8.79 -11.32 6.77
C PHE A 130 -9.90 -10.30 6.99
N PHE A 131 -10.89 -10.61 7.82
CA PHE A 131 -12.02 -9.71 8.01
C PHE A 131 -11.60 -8.38 8.63
N VAL A 132 -10.78 -8.37 9.68
CA VAL A 132 -10.28 -7.11 10.26
C VAL A 132 -9.52 -6.29 9.21
N SER A 133 -8.67 -6.91 8.40
CA SER A 133 -7.95 -6.18 7.37
C SER A 133 -8.86 -5.66 6.24
N THR A 134 -9.94 -6.37 5.88
CA THR A 134 -10.96 -5.81 4.98
C THR A 134 -11.64 -4.58 5.58
N GLY A 135 -11.97 -4.60 6.88
CA GLY A 135 -12.50 -3.42 7.58
C GLY A 135 -11.51 -2.26 7.58
N LEU A 136 -10.23 -2.53 7.80
CA LEU A 136 -9.17 -1.50 7.69
C LEU A 136 -9.07 -0.93 6.27
N THR A 137 -9.30 -1.74 5.23
CA THR A 137 -9.34 -1.23 3.84
C THR A 137 -10.42 -0.20 3.61
N VAL A 138 -11.58 -0.43 4.23
CA VAL A 138 -12.70 0.50 4.14
C VAL A 138 -12.46 1.73 5.03
N CYS A 139 -11.83 1.55 6.19
CA CYS A 139 -11.46 2.65 7.08
C CYS A 139 -10.56 3.70 6.40
N TYR A 140 -9.42 3.30 5.81
CA TYR A 140 -8.52 4.28 5.18
C TYR A 140 -9.08 4.90 3.90
N SER A 141 -9.98 4.20 3.20
CA SER A 141 -10.59 4.71 1.96
C SER A 141 -11.69 5.73 2.27
N PHE A 142 -12.54 5.48 3.26
CA PHE A 142 -13.49 6.49 3.72
C PHE A 142 -12.81 7.69 4.39
N ARG A 143 -11.67 7.48 5.08
CA ARG A 143 -10.81 8.58 5.53
C ARG A 143 -10.31 9.43 4.35
N LEU A 144 -9.88 8.80 3.24
CA LEU A 144 -9.49 9.51 2.02
C LEU A 144 -10.67 10.24 1.36
N CYS A 145 -11.85 9.64 1.34
CA CYS A 145 -13.08 10.30 0.86
C CYS A 145 -13.39 11.54 1.70
N TYR A 146 -13.20 11.49 3.02
CA TYR A 146 -13.41 12.64 3.90
C TYR A 146 -12.50 13.82 3.54
N TYR A 147 -11.19 13.57 3.45
CA TYR A 147 -10.21 14.63 3.14
C TYR A 147 -10.31 15.16 1.69
N SER A 148 -10.91 14.40 0.77
CA SER A 148 -11.09 14.88 -0.61
C SER A 148 -12.41 15.62 -0.85
N ILE A 149 -13.53 15.18 -0.27
CA ILE A 149 -14.86 15.75 -0.52
C ILE A 149 -15.35 16.64 0.63
N THR A 150 -15.44 16.08 1.83
CA THR A 150 -16.30 16.64 2.90
C THR A 150 -15.56 17.57 3.84
N GLY A 151 -14.23 17.44 3.95
CA GLY A 151 -13.42 18.32 4.78
C GLY A 151 -13.37 19.75 4.23
N ASP A 152 -13.15 20.71 5.12
CA ASP A 152 -12.95 22.11 4.75
C ASP A 152 -11.70 22.31 3.89
N PHE A 153 -11.74 23.30 3.01
CA PHE A 153 -10.62 23.62 2.13
C PHE A 153 -9.42 24.16 2.92
N ASN A 154 -8.35 23.36 3.03
CA ASN A 154 -7.16 23.68 3.84
C ASN A 154 -5.93 24.11 3.02
N PHE A 155 -6.06 24.26 1.70
CA PHE A 155 -4.94 24.66 0.84
C PHE A 155 -4.75 26.19 0.83
N TYR A 156 -3.68 26.66 0.19
CA TYR A 156 -3.38 28.09 0.09
C TYR A 156 -4.56 28.87 -0.50
N SER A 157 -4.84 30.05 0.07
CA SER A 157 -5.91 30.94 -0.37
C SER A 157 -5.78 31.32 -1.85
N LEU A 158 -4.54 31.51 -2.32
CA LEU A 158 -4.24 31.73 -3.73
C LEU A 158 -3.89 30.41 -4.43
N HIS A 159 -4.91 29.78 -4.99
CA HIS A 159 -4.79 28.50 -5.70
C HIS A 159 -5.38 28.59 -7.10
N SER A 160 -4.73 27.90 -8.05
CA SER A 160 -5.18 27.76 -9.43
C SER A 160 -5.68 26.32 -9.66
N LEU A 161 -6.64 25.88 -8.84
CA LEU A 161 -7.23 24.56 -9.00
C LEU A 161 -8.17 24.58 -10.20
N ASN A 162 -7.94 23.65 -11.13
CA ASN A 162 -8.75 23.55 -12.34
C ASN A 162 -8.78 22.10 -12.85
N ASP A 163 -9.91 21.68 -13.40
CA ASP A 163 -10.08 20.38 -14.05
C ASP A 163 -10.00 20.45 -15.59
N GLU A 164 -9.56 21.56 -16.18
CA GLU A 164 -9.52 21.78 -17.65
C GLU A 164 -8.52 20.90 -18.44
N GLY A 165 -7.77 20.02 -17.78
CA GLY A 165 -6.81 19.12 -18.43
C GLY A 165 -7.49 18.01 -19.25
N TRP A 166 -8.03 18.34 -20.43
CA TRP A 166 -8.83 17.43 -21.27
C TRP A 166 -8.15 16.09 -21.58
N ILE A 167 -6.84 16.07 -21.78
CA ILE A 167 -6.08 14.83 -22.08
C ILE A 167 -6.17 13.88 -20.88
N MET A 168 -5.96 14.40 -19.67
CA MET A 168 -6.00 13.63 -18.43
C MET A 168 -7.44 13.23 -18.07
N LEU A 169 -8.40 14.14 -18.23
CA LEU A 169 -9.82 13.85 -18.04
C LEU A 169 -10.30 12.71 -18.95
N LYS A 170 -9.94 12.75 -20.24
CA LYS A 170 -10.34 11.72 -21.20
C LYS A 170 -9.82 10.34 -20.80
N SER A 171 -8.57 10.24 -20.33
CA SER A 171 -8.03 8.97 -19.84
C SER A 171 -8.70 8.51 -18.53
N MET A 172 -8.99 9.42 -17.59
CA MET A 172 -9.68 9.07 -16.35
C MET A 172 -11.10 8.58 -16.60
N LEU A 173 -11.86 9.24 -17.48
CA LEU A 173 -13.22 8.84 -17.85
C LEU A 173 -13.25 7.49 -18.58
N ALA A 174 -12.28 7.23 -19.47
CA ALA A 174 -12.17 5.92 -20.11
C ALA A 174 -11.92 4.80 -19.09
N MET A 175 -11.02 5.03 -18.13
CA MET A 175 -10.73 4.07 -17.07
C MET A 175 -11.92 3.90 -16.10
N LEU A 176 -12.68 4.97 -15.83
CA LEU A 176 -13.90 4.90 -15.02
C LEU A 176 -14.93 3.93 -15.60
N MET A 177 -15.15 3.98 -16.91
CA MET A 177 -16.05 3.04 -17.59
C MET A 177 -15.59 1.59 -17.40
N PHE A 178 -14.28 1.33 -17.49
CA PHE A 178 -13.76 -0.01 -17.20
C PHE A 178 -13.98 -0.41 -15.75
N VAL A 179 -13.77 0.47 -14.76
CA VAL A 179 -13.97 0.13 -13.34
C VAL A 179 -15.43 -0.26 -13.03
N ILE A 180 -16.40 0.31 -13.75
CA ILE A 180 -17.82 -0.03 -13.57
C ILE A 180 -18.15 -1.35 -14.28
N PHE A 181 -17.81 -1.49 -15.55
CA PHE A 181 -18.30 -2.62 -16.36
C PHE A 181 -17.41 -3.87 -16.32
N SER A 182 -16.09 -3.71 -16.23
CA SER A 182 -15.14 -4.81 -16.43
C SER A 182 -15.31 -5.96 -15.45
N GLY A 183 -15.69 -5.73 -14.19
CA GLY A 183 -15.85 -6.81 -13.22
C GLY A 183 -16.92 -7.82 -13.62
N SER A 184 -18.09 -7.32 -14.05
CA SER A 184 -19.18 -8.16 -14.54
C SER A 184 -18.81 -8.91 -15.82
N MET A 185 -18.21 -8.21 -16.78
CA MET A 185 -17.78 -8.79 -18.07
C MET A 185 -16.71 -9.87 -17.88
N LEU A 186 -15.71 -9.61 -17.04
CA LEU A 186 -14.63 -10.54 -16.74
C LEU A 186 -15.13 -11.75 -15.95
N MET A 187 -16.10 -11.59 -15.04
CA MET A 187 -16.70 -12.72 -14.31
C MET A 187 -17.32 -13.72 -15.29
N TRP A 188 -18.16 -13.24 -16.21
CA TRP A 188 -18.79 -14.11 -17.22
C TRP A 188 -17.79 -14.78 -18.15
N LEU A 189 -16.66 -14.13 -18.44
CA LEU A 189 -15.63 -14.69 -19.32
C LEU A 189 -14.74 -15.73 -18.62
N ILE A 190 -14.32 -15.49 -17.39
CA ILE A 190 -13.37 -16.35 -16.66
C ILE A 190 -14.08 -17.53 -15.99
N PHE A 191 -15.32 -17.33 -15.52
CA PHE A 191 -16.12 -18.33 -14.81
C PHE A 191 -17.37 -18.69 -15.64
N PRO A 192 -17.23 -19.52 -16.69
CA PRO A 192 -18.38 -19.96 -17.49
C PRO A 192 -19.36 -20.80 -16.67
N THR A 193 -18.86 -21.47 -15.62
CA THR A 193 -19.67 -22.18 -14.62
C THR A 193 -19.58 -21.44 -13.29
N PRO A 194 -20.71 -21.03 -12.68
CA PRO A 194 -20.69 -20.36 -11.39
C PRO A 194 -20.15 -21.30 -10.32
N ILE A 195 -19.31 -20.76 -9.43
CA ILE A 195 -18.80 -21.49 -8.26
C ILE A 195 -19.97 -21.61 -7.26
N MET A 196 -20.26 -22.82 -6.79
CA MET A 196 -21.29 -23.04 -5.77
C MET A 196 -20.78 -22.59 -4.40
N ILE A 197 -21.49 -21.64 -3.76
CA ILE A 197 -21.15 -21.09 -2.45
C ILE A 197 -22.28 -21.44 -1.46
N CYS A 198 -22.12 -22.51 -0.68
CA CYS A 198 -22.99 -22.93 0.43
C CYS A 198 -22.59 -22.34 1.81
N LEU A 199 -22.91 -21.08 2.10
CA LEU A 199 -22.63 -20.43 3.41
C LEU A 199 -23.92 -20.22 4.22
N PRO A 200 -23.87 -20.25 5.55
CA PRO A 200 -24.93 -19.68 6.38
C PRO A 200 -25.05 -18.17 6.16
N MET A 201 -26.24 -17.62 6.36
CA MET A 201 -26.54 -16.21 6.09
C MET A 201 -25.62 -15.24 6.86
N GLU A 202 -25.21 -15.62 8.08
CA GLU A 202 -24.29 -14.81 8.91
C GLU A 202 -22.93 -14.62 8.24
N LEU A 203 -22.33 -15.69 7.71
CA LEU A 203 -21.03 -15.62 7.04
C LEU A 203 -21.12 -14.92 5.68
N LYS A 204 -22.23 -15.11 4.95
CA LYS A 204 -22.45 -14.44 3.67
C LYS A 204 -22.54 -12.92 3.81
N MET A 205 -23.19 -12.42 4.86
CA MET A 205 -23.32 -10.98 5.10
C MET A 205 -22.13 -10.36 5.83
N LEU A 206 -21.19 -11.17 6.34
CA LEU A 206 -20.09 -10.71 7.19
C LEU A 206 -19.20 -9.67 6.51
N ALA A 207 -18.84 -9.88 5.23
CA ALA A 207 -17.99 -8.94 4.48
C ALA A 207 -18.63 -7.56 4.37
N LEU A 208 -19.94 -7.51 4.07
CA LEU A 208 -20.72 -6.29 4.02
C LEU A 208 -20.80 -5.63 5.40
N PHE A 209 -21.10 -6.36 6.47
CA PHE A 209 -21.15 -5.79 7.83
C PHE A 209 -19.82 -5.16 8.24
N VAL A 210 -18.71 -5.87 8.01
CA VAL A 210 -17.37 -5.37 8.31
C VAL A 210 -17.05 -4.12 7.49
N SER A 211 -17.49 -4.04 6.24
CA SER A 211 -17.32 -2.85 5.40
C SER A 211 -18.08 -1.64 5.95
N VAL A 212 -19.32 -1.81 6.41
CA VAL A 212 -20.12 -0.71 6.98
C VAL A 212 -19.50 -0.19 8.28
N ILE A 213 -19.08 -1.10 9.17
CA ILE A 213 -18.40 -0.70 10.41
C ILE A 213 -17.09 0.02 10.10
N GLY A 214 -16.30 -0.50 9.15
CA GLY A 214 -15.05 0.14 8.71
C GLY A 214 -15.26 1.54 8.14
N ALA A 215 -16.31 1.72 7.32
CA ALA A 215 -16.66 3.02 6.75
C ALA A 215 -17.04 4.03 7.84
N TRP A 216 -17.88 3.61 8.79
CA TRP A 216 -18.30 4.47 9.89
C TRP A 216 -17.11 4.89 10.76
N VAL A 217 -16.27 3.94 11.16
CA VAL A 217 -15.05 4.21 11.94
C VAL A 217 -14.11 5.13 11.18
N GLY A 218 -13.87 4.89 9.89
CA GLY A 218 -12.97 5.71 9.08
C GLY A 218 -13.43 7.15 8.95
N TYR A 219 -14.74 7.37 8.80
CA TYR A 219 -15.31 8.71 8.68
C TYR A 219 -15.29 9.47 10.02
N GLU A 220 -15.68 8.82 11.12
CA GLU A 220 -15.65 9.46 12.45
C GLU A 220 -14.23 9.77 12.92
N LEU A 221 -13.25 8.90 12.64
CA LEU A 221 -11.84 9.17 12.98
C LEU A 221 -11.24 10.33 12.18
N ALA A 222 -11.79 10.64 11.01
CA ALA A 222 -11.30 11.73 10.16
C ALA A 222 -11.86 13.10 10.57
N LYS A 223 -13.01 13.14 11.26
CA LYS A 223 -13.58 14.38 11.79
C LYS A 223 -12.71 14.90 12.92
N PHE A 224 -12.00 16.00 12.66
CA PHE A 224 -11.29 16.74 13.68
C PHE A 224 -12.02 18.06 13.94
N SER A 225 -12.20 18.39 15.22
CA SER A 225 -12.63 19.72 15.64
C SER A 225 -11.55 20.35 16.50
N VAL A 226 -11.49 21.69 16.49
CA VAL A 226 -10.41 22.47 17.14
C VAL A 226 -10.32 22.21 18.65
N SER A 227 -11.43 21.85 19.30
CA SER A 227 -11.48 21.59 20.74
C SER A 227 -11.05 20.19 21.16
N TRP A 228 -10.83 19.27 20.20
CA TRP A 228 -10.51 17.87 20.52
C TRP A 228 -9.01 17.68 20.73
N VAL A 229 -8.63 17.07 21.86
CA VAL A 229 -7.24 16.64 22.05
C VAL A 229 -6.96 15.48 21.11
N SER A 230 -5.91 15.61 20.30
CA SER A 230 -5.55 14.58 19.33
C SER A 230 -5.15 13.27 20.02
N SER A 231 -5.95 12.23 19.77
CA SER A 231 -5.69 10.88 20.29
C SER A 231 -4.34 10.32 19.81
N SER A 232 -3.87 10.73 18.63
CA SER A 232 -2.56 10.35 18.10
C SER A 232 -1.40 10.92 18.94
N LEU A 233 -1.51 12.14 19.46
CA LEU A 233 -0.47 12.70 20.35
C LEU A 233 -0.50 12.03 21.73
N LYS A 234 -1.69 11.73 22.27
CA LYS A 234 -1.81 10.99 23.54
C LYS A 234 -1.14 9.62 23.47
N PHE A 235 -1.31 8.91 22.34
CA PHE A 235 -0.76 7.57 22.11
C PHE A 235 0.34 7.58 21.04
N TYR A 236 1.31 8.49 21.18
CA TYR A 236 2.34 8.71 20.16
C TYR A 236 3.15 7.44 19.86
N SER A 237 3.58 6.71 20.89
CA SER A 237 4.37 5.47 20.72
C SER A 237 3.66 4.42 19.85
N TYR A 238 2.36 4.23 20.05
CA TYR A 238 1.54 3.31 19.26
C TYR A 238 1.34 3.82 17.84
N SER A 239 1.01 5.11 17.68
CA SER A 239 0.83 5.71 16.34
C SER A 239 2.11 5.64 15.51
N TYR A 240 3.27 5.87 16.14
CA TYR A 240 4.59 5.77 15.52
C TYR A 240 4.90 4.32 15.13
N PHE A 241 4.65 3.34 16.00
CA PHE A 241 4.86 1.92 15.70
C PHE A 241 4.00 1.42 14.51
N PHE A 242 2.72 1.76 14.49
CA PHE A 242 1.82 1.34 13.42
C PHE A 242 2.07 2.09 12.11
N GLY A 243 2.40 3.39 12.17
CA GLY A 243 2.77 4.19 11.00
C GLY A 243 4.03 3.67 10.31
N PHE A 244 5.09 3.36 11.06
CA PHE A 244 6.35 2.84 10.52
C PHE A 244 6.31 1.35 10.16
N MET A 245 5.14 0.74 9.95
CA MET A 245 5.02 -0.67 9.60
C MET A 245 5.81 -1.58 10.58
N TRP A 246 5.59 -1.42 11.89
CA TRP A 246 6.28 -2.18 12.93
C TRP A 246 7.81 -2.04 12.87
N PHE A 247 8.31 -0.86 12.51
CA PHE A 247 9.74 -0.53 12.33
C PHE A 247 10.49 -1.38 11.30
N MET A 248 9.77 -2.09 10.43
CA MET A 248 10.41 -2.98 9.45
C MET A 248 11.33 -2.26 8.46
N PRO A 249 11.01 -1.03 7.97
CA PRO A 249 11.97 -0.27 7.16
C PRO A 249 13.30 -0.09 7.88
N ASN A 250 13.29 0.40 9.12
CA ASN A 250 14.49 0.65 9.91
C ASN A 250 15.26 -0.64 10.24
N ILE A 251 14.55 -1.71 10.62
CA ILE A 251 15.20 -3.01 10.90
C ILE A 251 15.88 -3.51 9.62
N SER A 252 15.18 -3.48 8.48
CA SER A 252 15.73 -3.98 7.22
C SER A 252 16.91 -3.15 6.71
N THR A 253 16.85 -1.82 6.77
CA THR A 253 17.93 -0.97 6.23
C THR A 253 19.15 -0.94 7.15
N PHE A 254 18.96 -0.77 8.46
CA PHE A 254 20.11 -0.65 9.37
C PHE A 254 20.80 -1.99 9.61
N SER A 255 20.05 -3.06 9.91
CA SER A 255 20.67 -4.35 10.20
C SER A 255 21.28 -4.99 8.96
N MET A 256 20.58 -4.94 7.81
CA MET A 256 21.02 -5.60 6.60
C MET A 256 22.16 -4.87 5.90
N ASN A 257 22.26 -3.54 6.01
CA ASN A 257 23.37 -2.80 5.40
C ASN A 257 24.64 -2.82 6.27
N TYR A 258 24.49 -2.74 7.59
CA TYR A 258 25.65 -2.64 8.49
C TYR A 258 26.54 -3.88 8.44
N ILE A 259 25.95 -5.08 8.44
CA ILE A 259 26.72 -6.34 8.50
C ILE A 259 27.59 -6.55 7.25
N PRO A 260 27.06 -6.48 6.00
CA PRO A 260 27.87 -6.60 4.80
C PRO A 260 28.91 -5.49 4.66
N LEU A 261 28.58 -4.25 5.06
CA LEU A 261 29.53 -3.14 5.00
C LEU A 261 30.72 -3.35 5.95
N MET A 262 30.48 -3.74 7.20
CA MET A 262 31.56 -4.01 8.14
C MET A 262 32.40 -5.23 7.73
N LEU A 263 31.76 -6.27 7.19
CA LEU A 263 32.47 -7.42 6.65
C LEU A 263 33.34 -7.01 5.45
N SER A 264 32.80 -6.23 4.52
CA SER A 264 33.54 -5.75 3.35
C SER A 264 34.75 -4.89 3.74
N TYR A 265 34.61 -4.03 4.75
CA TYR A 265 35.71 -3.24 5.29
C TYR A 265 36.81 -4.10 5.92
N ASN A 266 36.42 -5.11 6.71
CA ASN A 266 37.38 -6.02 7.33
C ASN A 266 38.13 -6.87 6.29
N LEU A 267 37.44 -7.31 5.23
CA LEU A 267 38.06 -8.02 4.11
C LEU A 267 39.04 -7.11 3.37
N PHE A 268 38.64 -5.89 3.02
CA PHE A 268 39.51 -4.94 2.35
C PHE A 268 40.76 -4.61 3.17
N LYS A 269 40.60 -4.30 4.46
CA LYS A 269 41.71 -3.91 5.33
C LYS A 269 42.65 -5.06 5.63
N ASN A 270 42.10 -6.22 6.01
CA ASN A 270 42.93 -7.32 6.50
C ASN A 270 43.44 -8.18 5.34
N PHE A 271 42.59 -8.49 4.36
CA PHE A 271 42.96 -9.40 3.28
C PHE A 271 43.67 -8.66 2.15
N ASP A 272 43.02 -7.67 1.53
CA ASP A 272 43.54 -7.00 0.34
C ASP A 272 44.73 -6.09 0.67
N GLN A 273 44.57 -5.16 1.62
CA GLN A 273 45.66 -4.24 2.01
C GLN A 273 46.60 -4.82 3.08
N GLY A 274 46.24 -5.94 3.70
CA GLY A 274 47.04 -6.56 4.76
C GLY A 274 47.83 -7.76 4.25
N TRP A 275 47.21 -8.95 4.34
CA TRP A 275 47.86 -10.22 4.05
C TRP A 275 48.38 -10.33 2.61
N ASN A 276 47.64 -9.83 1.61
CA ASN A 276 48.08 -9.87 0.21
C ASN A 276 49.29 -8.98 -0.04
N GLU A 277 49.37 -7.79 0.55
CA GLU A 277 50.56 -6.94 0.45
C GLU A 277 51.76 -7.54 1.21
N TYR A 278 51.51 -8.13 2.38
CA TYR A 278 52.54 -8.80 3.18
C TYR A 278 53.12 -10.02 2.48
N PHE A 279 52.31 -10.91 1.90
CA PHE A 279 52.82 -12.07 1.15
C PHE A 279 53.29 -11.71 -0.25
N GLY A 280 52.77 -10.62 -0.82
CA GLY A 280 53.13 -10.13 -2.15
C GLY A 280 54.33 -9.18 -2.11
N GLY A 281 54.15 -7.99 -2.69
CA GLY A 281 55.25 -7.08 -3.01
C GLY A 281 56.01 -6.55 -1.79
N GLN A 282 55.33 -6.16 -0.71
CA GLN A 282 55.99 -5.53 0.44
C GLN A 282 56.83 -6.53 1.23
N GLY A 283 56.33 -7.75 1.45
CA GLY A 283 57.11 -8.78 2.14
C GLY A 283 58.32 -9.25 1.33
N MET A 284 58.16 -9.44 0.01
CA MET A 284 59.29 -9.77 -0.86
C MET A 284 60.36 -8.68 -0.84
N TYR A 285 59.96 -7.41 -0.93
CA TYR A 285 60.88 -6.27 -0.84
C TYR A 285 61.64 -6.26 0.49
N MET A 286 60.94 -6.47 1.62
CA MET A 286 61.57 -6.51 2.95
C MET A 286 62.56 -7.67 3.09
N ASN A 287 62.24 -8.85 2.55
CA ASN A 287 63.16 -9.99 2.58
C ASN A 287 64.40 -9.76 1.72
N LEU A 288 64.24 -9.21 0.50
CA LEU A 288 65.39 -8.87 -0.36
C LEU A 288 66.30 -7.85 0.30
N LYS A 289 65.73 -6.81 0.93
CA LYS A 289 66.49 -5.80 1.67
C LYS A 289 67.26 -6.38 2.86
N LYS A 290 66.64 -7.29 3.63
CA LYS A 290 67.33 -7.96 4.75
C LYS A 290 68.47 -8.84 4.26
N ASN A 291 68.26 -9.60 3.19
CA ASN A 291 69.29 -10.45 2.61
C ASN A 291 70.45 -9.62 2.04
N SER A 292 70.16 -8.49 1.39
CA SER A 292 71.23 -7.61 0.88
C SER A 292 72.04 -6.97 2.00
N MET A 293 71.40 -6.55 3.10
CA MET A 293 72.10 -6.03 4.28
C MET A 293 72.98 -7.09 4.96
N PHE A 294 72.50 -8.34 5.04
CA PHE A 294 73.29 -9.45 5.58
C PHE A 294 74.50 -9.77 4.69
N LEU A 295 74.32 -9.80 3.37
CA LEU A 295 75.41 -9.96 2.40
C LEU A 295 76.44 -8.84 2.45
N GLN A 296 76.07 -7.64 2.92
CA GLN A 296 77.01 -6.54 3.10
C GLN A 296 77.83 -6.66 4.40
N PHE A 297 77.34 -7.43 5.37
CA PHE A 297 78.02 -7.67 6.65
C PHE A 297 78.94 -8.90 6.63
N LEU A 298 78.63 -9.88 5.77
CA LEU A 298 79.53 -10.99 5.42
C LEU A 298 80.67 -10.52 4.52
#